data_AF-A0A7J7LMX8-F1
#
_entry.id   AF-A0A7J7LMX8-F1
#
_cell.length_a   1.000
_cell.length_b   1.000
_cell.length_c   1.000
_cell.angle_alpha   90.00
_cell.angle_beta   90.00
_cell.angle_gamma   90.00
#
_symmetry.space_group_name_H-M   'P 1'
#
loop_
_entity.id
_entity.type
_entity.pdbx_description
1 polymer ?
#
loop_
_entity_poly.entity_id
_entity_poly.type
_entity_poly.pdbx_seq_one_letter_code
_entity_poly.pdbx_strand_id
1 'polypeptide(L)' 'MEEVDHLADERSKAQFDVKAMKIVWAGSKQQLDVSEQIARLISSDPGFCKDNRTTLSRKDLFKSTLRKVAHA' A
#
# COMPACT_ATOMS: atom_id res chain seq x y z
N MET A 1 14.82 13.42 7.74
CA MET A 1 14.05 14.33 6.87
C MET A 1 12.67 14.38 7.47
N GLU A 2 12.20 15.55 7.90
CA GLU A 2 10.85 15.68 8.47
C GLU A 2 9.82 15.26 7.42
N GLU A 3 8.81 14.48 7.82
CA GLU A 3 7.67 14.13 6.95
C GLU A 3 6.79 15.37 6.79
N VAL A 4 7.22 16.30 5.95
CA VAL A 4 6.41 17.47 5.57
C VAL A 4 5.47 17.07 4.44
N ASP A 5 4.17 17.22 4.68
CA ASP A 5 3.16 16.95 3.66
C ASP A 5 3.07 18.10 2.64
N HIS A 6 3.90 18.04 1.61
CA HIS A 6 3.92 19.05 0.52
C HIS A 6 2.64 19.10 -0.33
N LEU A 7 1.72 18.14 -0.17
CA LEU A 7 0.45 18.09 -0.92
C LEU A 7 -0.75 18.51 -0.06
N ALA A 8 -0.52 19.05 1.14
CA ALA A 8 -1.58 19.48 2.06
C ALA A 8 -2.54 20.50 1.40
N ASP A 9 -2.00 21.48 0.70
CA ASP A 9 -2.79 22.53 0.00
C ASP A 9 -3.71 21.97 -1.08
N GLU A 10 -3.30 20.89 -1.76
CA GLU A 10 -4.15 20.22 -2.74
C GLU A 10 -5.25 19.40 -2.05
N ARG A 11 -4.93 18.74 -0.94
CA ARG A 11 -5.92 17.97 -0.17
C ARG A 11 -6.99 18.84 0.47
N SER A 12 -6.66 20.08 0.88
CA SER A 12 -7.63 21.01 1.46
C SER A 12 -8.67 21.54 0.48
N LYS A 13 -8.43 21.43 -0.84
CA LYS A 13 -9.38 21.85 -1.88
C LYS A 13 -10.55 20.88 -2.06
N ALA A 14 -10.52 19.71 -1.41
CA ALA A 14 -11.58 18.72 -1.53
C ALA A 14 -12.92 19.26 -1.00
N GLN A 15 -13.95 19.21 -1.84
CA GLN A 15 -15.33 19.64 -1.50
C GLN A 15 -16.18 18.49 -0.93
N PHE A 16 -15.55 17.36 -0.61
CA PHE A 16 -16.19 16.18 -0.05
C PHE A 16 -15.28 15.53 1.00
N ASP A 17 -15.86 14.76 1.92
CA ASP A 17 -15.07 13.99 2.86
C ASP A 17 -14.44 12.76 2.18
N VAL A 18 -13.13 12.82 2.00
CA VAL A 18 -12.34 11.73 1.42
C VAL A 18 -12.45 10.44 2.26
N LYS A 19 -12.64 10.53 3.58
CA LYS A 19 -12.81 9.35 4.44
C LYS A 19 -14.12 8.62 4.15
N ALA A 20 -15.22 9.36 4.02
CA ALA A 20 -16.50 8.80 3.60
C ALA A 20 -16.39 8.20 2.18
N MET A 21 -15.69 8.87 1.27
CA MET A 21 -15.48 8.37 -0.10
C MET A 21 -14.71 7.05 -0.14
N LYS A 22 -13.73 6.84 0.74
CA LYS A 22 -13.01 5.55 0.83
C LYS A 22 -13.94 4.37 1.14
N ILE A 23 -14.97 4.58 1.94
CA ILE A 23 -15.97 3.54 2.26
C ILE A 23 -16.78 3.19 1.02
N VAL A 24 -17.23 4.22 0.28
CA VAL A 24 -17.95 4.04 -1.00
C VAL A 24 -17.09 3.28 -2.00
N TRP A 25 -15.81 3.64 -2.12
CA TRP A 25 -14.86 2.96 -3.00
C TRP A 25 -14.66 1.48 -2.62
N ALA A 26 -14.49 1.20 -1.32
CA ALA A 26 -14.29 -0.16 -0.84
C ALA A 26 -15.56 -1.03 -0.92
N GLY A 27 -16.74 -0.42 -1.13
CA GLY A 27 -18.05 -1.09 -1.15
C GLY A 27 -18.70 -1.26 0.22
N SER A 28 -17.90 -1.30 1.29
CA SER A 28 -18.39 -1.31 2.67
C SER A 28 -17.29 -0.89 3.64
N LYS A 29 -17.70 -0.50 4.86
CA LYS A 29 -16.74 -0.16 5.92
C LYS A 29 -15.89 -1.38 6.32
N GLN A 30 -16.50 -2.56 6.42
CA GLN A 30 -15.80 -3.79 6.74
C GLN A 30 -14.70 -4.13 5.72
N GLN A 31 -14.99 -3.97 4.42
CA GLN A 31 -13.99 -4.21 3.38
C GLN A 31 -12.84 -3.21 3.43
N LEU A 32 -13.13 -1.94 3.73
CA LEU A 32 -12.09 -0.92 3.92
C LEU A 32 -11.18 -1.28 5.11
N ASP A 33 -11.77 -1.61 6.26
CA ASP A 33 -11.03 -1.90 7.49
C ASP A 33 -10.09 -3.12 7.31
N VAL A 34 -10.60 -4.21 6.71
CA VAL A 34 -9.80 -5.41 6.40
C VAL A 34 -8.69 -5.09 5.40
N SER A 35 -9.02 -4.37 4.32
CA SER A 35 -8.04 -4.00 3.30
C SER A 35 -6.93 -3.11 3.86
N GLU A 36 -7.27 -2.11 4.67
CA GLU A 36 -6.28 -1.24 5.31
C GLU A 36 -5.41 -1.99 6.33
N GLN A 37 -5.98 -2.93 7.08
CA GLN A 37 -5.21 -3.75 8.02
C GLN A 37 -4.19 -4.62 7.28
N ILE A 38 -4.60 -5.32 6.23
CA ILE A 38 -3.71 -6.17 5.42
C ILE A 38 -2.67 -5.32 4.69
N ALA A 39 -3.06 -4.16 4.15
CA ALA A 39 -2.12 -3.23 3.50
C ALA A 39 -1.03 -2.74 4.48
N ARG A 40 -1.41 -2.35 5.70
CA ARG A 40 -0.46 -1.97 6.77
C ARG A 40 0.47 -3.13 7.11
N LEU A 41 -0.06 -4.34 7.29
CA LEU A 41 0.73 -5.54 7.59
C LEU A 41 1.78 -5.81 6.50
N ILE A 42 1.37 -5.85 5.23
CA ILE A 42 2.27 -6.07 4.09
C ILE A 42 3.33 -4.96 3.99
N SER A 43 2.95 -3.69 4.22
CA SER A 43 3.88 -2.57 4.14
C SER A 43 4.94 -2.59 5.24
N SER A 44 4.60 -3.12 6.42
CA SER A 44 5.51 -3.22 7.55
C SER A 44 6.51 -4.38 7.45
N ASP A 45 6.24 -5.37 6.60
CA ASP A 45 7.09 -6.55 6.46
C ASP A 45 8.11 -6.36 5.31
N PRO A 46 9.43 -6.32 5.63
CA PRO A 46 10.47 -6.18 4.63
C PRO A 46 10.49 -7.31 3.60
N GLY A 47 9.98 -8.50 3.94
CA GLY A 47 9.86 -9.65 3.05
C GLY A 47 9.01 -9.36 1.81
N PHE A 48 8.05 -8.43 1.89
CA PHE A 48 7.22 -8.01 0.76
C PHE A 48 7.74 -6.78 0.01
N CYS A 49 8.82 -6.12 0.46
CA CYS A 49 9.42 -4.96 -0.18
C CYS A 49 9.66 -5.18 -1.69
N LYS A 50 9.31 -4.18 -2.51
CA LYS A 50 9.31 -4.28 -3.98
C LYS A 50 10.02 -3.12 -4.68
N ASP A 51 10.70 -2.25 -3.95
CA ASP A 51 11.28 -1.02 -4.48
C ASP A 51 12.40 -1.28 -5.49
N ASN A 52 13.15 -2.36 -5.31
CA ASN A 52 14.22 -2.80 -6.21
C ASN A 52 13.76 -3.79 -7.29
N ARG A 53 12.45 -3.99 -7.48
CA ARG A 53 11.93 -5.04 -8.38
C ARG A 53 12.45 -4.90 -9.81
N THR A 54 12.58 -3.67 -10.31
CA THR A 54 13.02 -3.37 -11.68
C THR A 54 14.52 -3.55 -11.90
N THR A 55 15.32 -3.67 -10.83
CA THR A 55 16.78 -3.87 -10.92
C THR A 55 17.17 -5.35 -10.85
N LEU A 56 16.22 -6.26 -10.60
CA LEU A 56 16.49 -7.69 -10.49
C LEU A 56 16.54 -8.38 -11.86
N SER A 57 17.45 -9.35 -12.01
CA SER A 57 17.42 -10.25 -13.16
C SER A 57 16.15 -11.13 -13.13
N ARG A 58 15.77 -11.71 -14.28
CA ARG A 58 14.60 -12.60 -14.36
C ARG A 58 14.67 -13.78 -13.37
N LYS A 59 15.85 -14.39 -13.19
CA LYS A 59 16.04 -15.52 -12.26
C LYS A 59 15.89 -15.08 -10.80
N ASP A 60 16.45 -13.94 -10.45
CA ASP A 60 16.38 -13.41 -9.09
C ASP A 60 14.97 -12.94 -8.72
N LEU A 61 14.27 -12.30 -9.66
CA LEU A 61 12.87 -11.92 -9.51
C LEU A 61 11.99 -13.15 -9.29
N PHE A 62 12.21 -14.22 -10.07
CA PHE A 62 11.47 -15.47 -9.92
C PHE A 62 11.74 -16.12 -8.54
N LYS A 63 13.00 -16.24 -8.13
CA LYS A 63 13.38 -16.76 -6.81
C LYS A 63 12.83 -15.91 -5.66
N SER A 64 12.81 -14.59 -5.80
CA SER A 64 12.19 -13.68 -4.83
C SER A 64 10.68 -13.90 -4.75
N THR A 65 10.01 -14.10 -5.89
CA THR A 65 8.56 -14.38 -5.93
C THR A 65 8.23 -15.67 -5.18
N LEU A 66 8.98 -16.75 -5.42
CA LEU A 66 8.80 -18.02 -4.69
C LEU A 66 8.98 -17.85 -3.17
N ARG A 67 9.96 -17.05 -2.74
CA ARG A 67 10.16 -16.73 -1.32
C ARG A 67 8.97 -15.98 -0.72
N LYS A 68 8.43 -14.98 -1.43
CA LYS A 68 7.26 -14.21 -0.95
C LYS A 68 6.01 -15.06 -0.84
N VAL A 69 5.78 -15.97 -1.79
CA VAL A 69 4.63 -16.87 -1.77
C VAL A 69 4.72 -17.88 -0.62
N ALA A 70 5.91 -18.35 -0.28
CA ALA A 70 6.11 -19.28 0.84
C ALA A 70 6.10 -18.60 2.23
N HIS A 71 6.21 -17.27 2.28
CA HIS A 71 6.21 -16.49 3.52
C HIS A 71 4.80 -16.13 4.00
N ALA A 72 3.83 -16.09 3.07
CA ALA A 72 2.42 -15.88 3.33
C ALA A 72 1.74 -17.18 3.77
#